data_AF-A0A822FLJ2-F1
#
_entry.id   AF-A0A822FLJ2-F1
#
_cell.length_a   1.000
_cell.length_b   1.000
_cell.length_c   1.000
_cell.angle_alpha   90.00
_cell.angle_beta   90.00
_cell.angle_gamma   90.00
#
_symmetry.space_group_name_H-M   'P 1'
#
loop_
_entity.id
_entity.type
_entity.pdbx_description
1 polymer ?
#
loop_
_entity_poly.entity_id
_entity_poly.type
_entity_poly.pdbx_seq_one_letter_code
_entity_poly.pdbx_strand_id
1 'polypeptide(L)'
;TRDTGLFSSSRNVQILSQQDAYDSSQRCTNILNGLERFMANNLIDIFGCDYSSSGITMNFIDTKLKAFFARRTNDGRHYDTYFFYFSGPTCDNGDIILSDNQKITLNLLFQWWCDSESSLTSRLVLVFDTFNSHKWLKQIRCQTFNTSCKPSVFIILQTFNRQKKIPKLIELGQVHLGVFTEIWLKLNMADETSKTSHDSNASWRANHLEPKCSFSYYYPEFNFRQPSNADVDVYLSEHLFLKRLHFIYHLLTYIPSLFIYPFLYMFNCIKRWRFHLLAPRVIDTYHGFKLFVR
;
A
#
# COMPACT_ATOMS: atom_id res chain seq x y z
N THR A 1 -8.42 -31.14 -21.58
CA THR A 1 -8.81 -31.14 -20.15
C THR A 1 -7.59 -30.71 -19.35
N ARG A 2 -7.50 -29.42 -19.01
CA ARG A 2 -6.37 -28.85 -18.28
C ARG A 2 -6.87 -28.45 -16.89
N ASP A 3 -6.27 -29.03 -15.87
CA ASP A 3 -6.67 -28.92 -14.48
C ASP A 3 -6.38 -27.52 -13.93
N THR A 4 -7.44 -26.84 -13.46
CA THR A 4 -7.40 -25.57 -12.74
C THR A 4 -7.41 -25.86 -11.24
N GLY A 5 -6.25 -26.14 -10.65
CA GLY A 5 -6.08 -26.32 -9.22
C GLY A 5 -5.71 -25.00 -8.53
N LEU A 6 -6.69 -24.34 -7.90
CA LEU A 6 -6.40 -23.30 -6.91
C LEU A 6 -6.19 -23.98 -5.55
N PHE A 7 -5.05 -23.70 -4.91
CA PHE A 7 -4.64 -24.35 -3.67
C PHE A 7 -5.44 -23.84 -2.46
N SER A 8 -6.18 -24.76 -1.83
CA SER A 8 -6.66 -24.64 -0.45
C SER A 8 -5.54 -25.04 0.53
N SER A 9 -5.48 -24.44 1.72
CA SER A 9 -4.49 -24.81 2.75
C SER A 9 -4.76 -26.16 3.43
N SER A 10 -5.84 -26.85 3.05
CA SER A 10 -6.07 -28.26 3.37
C SER A 10 -5.38 -29.14 2.33
N ARG A 11 -4.70 -30.20 2.77
CA ARG A 11 -3.90 -31.16 1.97
C ARG A 11 -4.66 -31.93 0.86
N ASN A 12 -5.85 -31.50 0.48
CA ASN A 12 -6.64 -32.08 -0.61
C ASN A 12 -6.85 -31.02 -1.69
N VAL A 13 -6.32 -31.28 -2.89
CA VAL A 13 -6.64 -30.51 -4.10
C VAL A 13 -8.11 -30.75 -4.40
N GLN A 14 -8.97 -29.84 -3.97
CA GLN A 14 -10.40 -29.90 -4.28
C GLN A 14 -10.60 -29.17 -5.61
N ILE A 15 -10.94 -29.92 -6.65
CA ILE A 15 -11.29 -29.35 -7.95
C ILE A 15 -12.55 -28.52 -7.73
N LEU A 16 -12.43 -27.19 -7.90
CA LEU A 16 -13.57 -26.28 -7.85
C LEU A 16 -14.57 -26.69 -8.93
N SER A 17 -15.87 -26.61 -8.62
CA SER A 17 -16.88 -26.81 -9.65
C SER A 17 -16.74 -25.73 -10.74
N GLN A 18 -17.17 -26.03 -11.96
CA GLN A 18 -17.11 -25.05 -13.07
C GLN A 18 -17.87 -23.76 -12.73
N GLN A 19 -18.96 -23.87 -11.96
CA GLN A 19 -19.74 -22.73 -11.50
C GLN A 19 -18.94 -21.88 -10.49
N ASP A 20 -18.29 -22.50 -9.51
CA ASP A 20 -17.50 -21.77 -8.50
C ASP A 20 -16.30 -21.05 -9.14
N ALA A 21 -15.68 -21.67 -10.15
CA ALA A 21 -14.59 -21.08 -10.90
C ALA A 21 -15.06 -19.86 -11.71
N TYR A 22 -16.22 -19.96 -12.35
CA TYR A 22 -16.85 -18.85 -13.09
C TYR A 22 -17.20 -17.68 -12.15
N ASP A 23 -17.89 -17.96 -11.05
CA ASP A 23 -18.28 -16.94 -10.06
C ASP A 23 -17.06 -16.24 -9.45
N SER A 24 -15.99 -17.00 -9.18
CA SER A 24 -14.72 -16.44 -8.72
C SER A 24 -14.10 -15.51 -9.76
N SER A 25 -14.05 -15.91 -11.03
CA SER A 25 -13.54 -15.09 -12.12
C SER A 25 -14.34 -13.78 -12.29
N GLN A 26 -15.67 -13.86 -12.20
CA GLN A 26 -16.53 -12.68 -12.29
C GLN A 26 -16.30 -11.71 -11.13
N ARG A 27 -16.17 -12.24 -9.89
CA ARG A 27 -15.82 -11.42 -8.71
C ARG A 27 -14.48 -10.73 -8.87
N CYS A 28 -13.43 -11.45 -9.28
CA CYS A 28 -12.11 -10.87 -9.53
C CYS A 28 -12.19 -9.75 -10.57
N THR A 29 -12.89 -9.98 -11.68
CA THR A 29 -13.05 -8.98 -12.74
C THR A 29 -13.75 -7.71 -12.22
N ASN A 30 -14.80 -7.87 -11.40
CA ASN A 30 -15.50 -6.73 -10.79
C ASN A 30 -14.59 -5.92 -9.86
N ILE A 31 -13.76 -6.59 -9.06
CA ILE A 31 -12.81 -5.96 -8.14
C ILE A 31 -11.75 -5.18 -8.93
N LEU A 32 -11.20 -5.79 -9.98
CA LEU A 32 -10.19 -5.15 -10.83
C LEU A 32 -10.76 -3.91 -11.52
N ASN A 33 -11.94 -4.00 -12.13
CA ASN A 33 -12.62 -2.85 -12.71
C ASN A 33 -12.89 -1.73 -11.68
N GLY A 34 -13.25 -2.12 -10.45
CA GLY A 34 -13.43 -1.18 -9.33
C GLY A 34 -12.13 -0.48 -8.94
N LEU A 35 -11.02 -1.22 -8.88
CA LEU A 35 -9.69 -0.68 -8.59
C LEU A 35 -9.22 0.24 -9.71
N GLU A 36 -9.35 -0.14 -10.98
CA GLU A 36 -8.96 0.71 -12.11
C GLU A 36 -9.70 2.04 -12.11
N ARG A 37 -11.03 2.02 -11.88
CA ARG A 37 -11.82 3.25 -11.72
C ARG A 37 -11.35 4.08 -10.52
N PHE A 38 -11.04 3.43 -9.41
CA PHE A 38 -10.50 4.11 -8.23
C PHE A 38 -9.16 4.77 -8.51
N MET A 39 -8.24 4.07 -9.17
CA MET A 39 -6.91 4.61 -9.52
C MET A 39 -7.06 5.80 -10.47
N ALA A 40 -7.90 5.68 -11.50
CA ALA A 40 -8.17 6.76 -12.44
C ALA A 40 -8.74 8.00 -11.75
N ASN A 41 -9.69 7.83 -10.83
CA ASN A 41 -10.30 8.93 -10.09
C ASN A 41 -9.30 9.65 -9.16
N ASN A 42 -8.29 8.94 -8.65
CA ASN A 42 -7.27 9.49 -7.75
C ASN A 42 -5.97 9.88 -8.47
N LEU A 43 -5.98 9.93 -9.82
CA LEU A 43 -4.82 10.26 -10.65
C LEU A 43 -3.59 9.36 -10.38
N ILE A 44 -3.84 8.09 -10.06
CA ILE A 44 -2.80 7.09 -9.83
C ILE A 44 -2.49 6.38 -11.14
N ASP A 45 -1.23 6.48 -11.58
CA ASP A 45 -0.74 5.78 -12.77
C ASP A 45 -0.67 4.26 -12.54
N ILE A 46 -1.25 3.48 -13.46
CA ILE A 46 -1.34 2.03 -13.36
C ILE A 46 -0.13 1.42 -14.09
N PHE A 47 0.81 0.88 -13.33
CA PHE A 47 1.97 0.16 -13.89
C PHE A 47 1.57 -1.14 -14.60
N GLY A 48 0.65 -1.89 -13.98
CA GLY A 48 0.13 -3.11 -14.54
C GLY A 48 -0.83 -3.81 -13.57
N CYS A 49 -1.75 -4.57 -14.15
CA CYS A 49 -2.76 -5.34 -13.44
C CYS A 49 -2.68 -6.78 -13.95
N ASP A 50 -2.19 -7.71 -13.11
CA ASP A 50 -2.14 -9.12 -13.49
C ASP A 50 -3.27 -9.88 -12.82
N TYR A 51 -4.01 -10.62 -13.64
CA TYR A 51 -4.93 -11.66 -13.20
C TYR A 51 -4.43 -12.99 -13.73
N SER A 52 -4.21 -13.96 -12.84
CA SER A 52 -3.81 -15.31 -13.26
C SER A 52 -4.60 -16.36 -12.50
N SER A 53 -5.41 -17.11 -13.24
CA SER A 53 -6.12 -18.29 -12.73
C SER A 53 -5.20 -19.49 -12.55
N SER A 54 -4.10 -19.56 -13.31
CA SER A 54 -3.05 -20.59 -13.18
C SER A 54 -1.95 -20.22 -12.17
N GLY A 55 -2.08 -19.07 -11.51
CA GLY A 55 -1.10 -18.53 -10.57
C GLY A 55 0.10 -17.87 -11.25
N ILE A 56 0.96 -17.27 -10.44
CA ILE A 56 2.09 -16.43 -10.88
C ILE A 56 3.38 -17.02 -10.31
N THR A 57 4.46 -17.02 -11.10
CA THR A 57 5.77 -17.54 -10.72
C THR A 57 6.66 -16.47 -10.06
N MET A 58 7.66 -16.89 -9.30
CA MET A 58 8.57 -15.97 -8.60
C MET A 58 9.37 -15.12 -9.59
N ASN A 59 9.91 -15.72 -10.65
CA ASN A 59 10.73 -15.01 -11.62
C ASN A 59 9.97 -13.86 -12.29
N PHE A 60 8.68 -14.08 -12.57
CA PHE A 60 7.81 -13.05 -13.13
C PHE A 60 7.63 -11.89 -12.14
N ILE A 61 7.31 -12.19 -10.88
CA ILE A 61 7.09 -11.15 -9.86
C ILE A 61 8.37 -10.40 -9.53
N ASP A 62 9.51 -11.09 -9.38
CA ASP A 62 10.82 -10.46 -9.13
C ASP A 62 11.17 -9.45 -10.23
N THR A 63 11.05 -9.87 -11.50
CA THR A 63 11.32 -9.00 -12.65
C THR A 63 10.34 -7.82 -12.68
N LYS A 64 9.05 -8.09 -12.46
CA LYS A 64 8.00 -7.08 -12.53
C LYS A 64 8.11 -6.05 -11.40
N LEU A 65 8.37 -6.47 -10.17
CA LEU A 65 8.51 -5.57 -9.03
C LEU A 65 9.79 -4.73 -9.12
N LYS A 66 10.89 -5.30 -9.60
CA LYS A 66 12.11 -4.51 -9.88
C LYS A 66 11.84 -3.44 -10.95
N ALA A 67 11.16 -3.80 -12.03
CA ALA A 67 10.76 -2.82 -13.05
C ALA A 67 9.78 -1.77 -12.51
N PHE A 68 8.85 -2.17 -11.65
CA PHE A 68 7.90 -1.28 -10.99
C PHE A 68 8.62 -0.26 -10.11
N PHE A 69 9.54 -0.67 -9.24
CA PHE A 69 10.29 0.24 -8.37
C PHE A 69 11.33 1.09 -9.13
N ALA A 70 11.79 0.63 -10.30
CA ALA A 70 12.66 1.40 -11.17
C ALA A 70 11.94 2.50 -11.96
N ARG A 71 10.59 2.56 -11.93
CA ARG A 71 9.84 3.54 -12.70
C ARG A 71 10.17 4.98 -12.30
N ARG A 72 10.13 5.83 -13.31
CA ARG A 72 10.36 7.27 -13.22
C ARG A 72 9.27 8.00 -13.99
N THR A 73 8.96 9.21 -13.55
CA THR A 73 8.10 10.16 -14.26
C THR A 73 8.81 10.65 -15.53
N ASN A 74 8.08 11.35 -16.40
CA ASN A 74 8.62 11.91 -17.64
C ASN A 74 9.84 12.83 -17.40
N ASP A 75 9.92 13.47 -16.24
CA ASP A 75 11.04 14.32 -15.83
C ASP A 75 12.24 13.53 -15.28
N GLY A 76 12.22 12.20 -15.38
CA GLY A 76 13.28 11.30 -14.91
C GLY A 76 13.32 11.07 -13.39
N ARG A 77 12.27 11.48 -12.66
CA ARG A 77 12.19 11.44 -11.19
C ARG A 77 11.44 10.21 -10.71
N HIS A 78 11.75 9.69 -9.52
CA HIS A 78 10.93 8.63 -8.92
C HIS A 78 9.56 9.16 -8.48
N TYR A 79 8.55 8.30 -8.49
CA TYR A 79 7.23 8.61 -7.95
C TYR A 79 7.31 8.77 -6.43
N ASP A 80 6.57 9.72 -5.85
CA ASP A 80 6.55 9.91 -4.39
C ASP A 80 5.86 8.75 -3.64
N THR A 81 4.96 8.02 -4.31
CA THR A 81 4.19 6.93 -3.71
C THR A 81 4.04 5.78 -4.67
N TYR A 82 4.43 4.59 -4.21
CA TYR A 82 4.18 3.33 -4.89
C TYR A 82 3.03 2.62 -4.21
N PHE A 83 1.98 2.30 -4.97
CA PHE A 83 0.82 1.59 -4.47
C PHE A 83 0.84 0.16 -4.99
N PHE A 84 0.82 -0.81 -4.07
CA PHE A 84 0.81 -2.23 -4.39
C PHE A 84 -0.40 -2.89 -3.76
N TYR A 85 -1.26 -3.45 -4.61
CA TYR A 85 -2.43 -4.22 -4.20
C TYR A 85 -2.21 -5.70 -4.46
N PHE A 86 -2.59 -6.53 -3.49
CA PHE A 86 -2.58 -7.97 -3.65
C PHE A 86 -3.84 -8.59 -3.06
N SER A 87 -4.47 -9.48 -3.82
CA SER A 87 -5.51 -10.39 -3.34
C SER A 87 -5.24 -11.79 -3.86
N GLY A 88 -5.26 -12.77 -2.97
CA GLY A 88 -4.92 -14.13 -3.34
C GLY A 88 -4.59 -15.04 -2.16
N PRO A 89 -4.13 -16.27 -2.46
CA PRO A 89 -3.83 -17.27 -1.44
C PRO A 89 -2.58 -16.90 -0.64
N THR A 90 -2.68 -17.09 0.67
CA THR A 90 -1.57 -16.87 1.62
C THR A 90 -1.42 -18.07 2.54
N CYS A 91 -0.18 -18.39 2.90
CA CYS A 91 0.16 -19.33 3.95
C CYS A 91 -0.38 -18.88 5.31
N ASP A 92 -0.38 -19.79 6.29
CA ASP A 92 -0.81 -19.46 7.64
C ASP A 92 0.02 -18.35 8.27
N ASN A 93 1.30 -18.19 7.92
CA ASN A 93 2.15 -17.11 8.43
C ASN A 93 1.91 -15.74 7.74
N GLY A 94 1.07 -15.68 6.71
CA GLY A 94 0.80 -14.49 5.91
C GLY A 94 1.57 -14.42 4.60
N ASP A 95 2.51 -15.35 4.34
CA ASP A 95 3.32 -15.34 3.12
C ASP A 95 2.47 -15.63 1.88
N ILE A 96 2.76 -14.93 0.79
CA ILE A 96 2.05 -15.11 -0.48
C ILE A 96 2.50 -16.42 -1.13
N ILE A 97 1.54 -17.23 -1.59
CA ILE A 97 1.82 -18.50 -2.27
C ILE A 97 1.88 -18.26 -3.79
N LEU A 98 2.92 -18.79 -4.43
CA LEU A 98 3.12 -18.74 -5.88
C LEU A 98 2.84 -20.10 -6.52
N SER A 99 2.66 -20.12 -7.85
CA SER A 99 2.33 -21.35 -8.60
C SER A 99 3.48 -22.34 -8.71
N ASP A 100 4.72 -21.86 -8.56
CA ASP A 100 5.95 -22.65 -8.57
C ASP A 100 6.33 -23.20 -7.19
N ASN A 101 5.35 -23.25 -6.26
CA ASN A 101 5.53 -23.65 -4.86
C ASN A 101 6.50 -22.76 -4.06
N GLN A 102 6.92 -21.63 -4.63
CA GLN A 102 7.69 -20.62 -3.93
C GLN A 102 6.77 -19.70 -3.12
N LYS A 103 7.37 -18.91 -2.23
CA LYS A 103 6.64 -18.03 -1.32
C LYS A 103 7.29 -16.66 -1.29
N ILE A 104 6.47 -15.62 -1.35
CA ILE A 104 6.95 -14.26 -1.11
C ILE A 104 6.76 -13.98 0.38
N THR A 105 7.89 -13.98 1.08
CA THR A 105 7.95 -13.52 2.46
C THR A 105 7.93 -12.00 2.48
N LEU A 106 7.46 -11.44 3.59
CA LEU A 106 7.50 -10.00 3.79
C LEU A 106 8.94 -9.44 3.72
N ASN A 107 9.92 -10.19 4.21
CA ASN A 107 11.34 -9.83 4.13
C ASN A 107 11.83 -9.69 2.69
N LEU A 108 11.44 -10.61 1.81
CA LEU A 108 11.81 -10.57 0.39
C LEU A 108 11.19 -9.35 -0.31
N LEU A 109 9.91 -9.07 -0.03
CA LEU A 109 9.24 -7.87 -0.55
C LEU A 109 9.97 -6.60 -0.13
N PHE A 110 10.42 -6.53 1.14
CA PHE A 110 11.19 -5.40 1.62
C PHE A 110 12.60 -5.33 1.08
N GLN A 111 13.24 -6.47 0.81
CA GLN A 111 14.52 -6.49 0.14
C GLN A 111 14.40 -5.84 -1.24
N TRP A 112 13.43 -6.26 -2.07
CA TRP A 112 13.18 -5.64 -3.37
C TRP A 112 12.92 -4.14 -3.29
N TRP A 113 12.18 -3.70 -2.27
CA TRP A 113 11.95 -2.28 -2.04
C TRP A 113 13.24 -1.55 -1.61
N CYS A 114 13.95 -2.04 -0.60
CA CYS A 114 15.17 -1.44 -0.07
C CYS A 114 16.31 -1.40 -1.09
N ASP A 115 16.37 -2.38 -2.00
CA ASP A 115 17.34 -2.43 -3.10
C ASP A 115 17.05 -1.37 -4.18
N SER A 116 15.82 -0.84 -4.23
CA SER A 116 15.46 0.24 -5.15
C SER A 116 15.96 1.61 -4.67
N GLU A 117 16.40 2.45 -5.60
CA GLU A 117 16.77 3.85 -5.34
C GLU A 117 15.57 4.67 -4.82
N SER A 118 14.35 4.30 -5.21
CA SER A 118 13.11 4.97 -4.79
C SER A 118 12.83 4.86 -3.29
N SER A 119 13.37 3.85 -2.60
CA SER A 119 13.05 3.60 -1.19
C SER A 119 13.42 4.73 -0.22
N LEU A 120 14.35 5.60 -0.62
CA LEU A 120 14.86 6.70 0.20
C LEU A 120 13.94 7.91 0.21
N THR A 121 13.29 8.20 -0.92
CA THR A 121 12.50 9.42 -1.13
C THR A 121 11.02 9.15 -1.19
N SER A 122 10.65 7.92 -1.53
CA SER A 122 9.28 7.53 -1.81
C SER A 122 8.72 6.68 -0.68
N ARG A 123 7.40 6.62 -0.58
CA ARG A 123 6.71 5.68 0.31
C ARG A 123 6.09 4.52 -0.45
N LEU A 124 6.00 3.38 0.23
CA LEU A 124 5.34 2.18 -0.25
C LEU A 124 4.03 1.96 0.52
N VAL A 125 2.92 1.94 -0.21
CA VAL A 125 1.58 1.65 0.33
C VAL A 125 1.16 0.28 -0.15
N LEU A 126 1.03 -0.65 0.79
CA LEU A 126 0.62 -2.03 0.56
C LEU A 126 -0.85 -2.18 0.97
N VAL A 127 -1.70 -2.68 0.08
CA VAL A 127 -3.09 -3.03 0.38
C VAL A 127 -3.31 -4.50 0.07
N PHE A 128 -3.61 -5.27 1.11
CA PHE A 128 -3.72 -6.73 1.03
C PHE A 128 -5.14 -7.16 1.38
N ASP A 129 -5.83 -7.71 0.39
CA ASP A 129 -7.08 -8.44 0.59
C ASP A 129 -6.76 -9.94 0.65
N THR A 130 -6.21 -10.35 1.80
CA THR A 130 -5.90 -11.74 2.08
C THR A 130 -6.29 -12.11 3.50
N PHE A 131 -6.41 -13.41 3.75
CA PHE A 131 -6.87 -13.91 5.02
C PHE A 131 -5.83 -13.84 6.14
N ASN A 132 -4.55 -14.02 5.82
CA ASN A 132 -3.49 -14.17 6.82
C ASN A 132 -2.49 -13.01 6.84
N SER A 133 -2.59 -12.02 5.94
CA SER A 133 -1.71 -10.83 5.90
C SER A 133 -1.74 -9.98 7.18
N HIS A 134 -2.76 -10.12 8.04
CA HIS A 134 -2.76 -9.48 9.36
C HIS A 134 -1.54 -9.85 10.24
N LYS A 135 -0.89 -10.99 9.99
CA LYS A 135 0.30 -11.42 10.73
C LYS A 135 1.54 -10.58 10.41
N TRP A 136 1.59 -10.02 9.20
CA TRP A 136 2.65 -9.10 8.76
C TRP A 136 2.59 -7.74 9.47
N LEU A 137 1.45 -7.35 10.04
CA LEU A 137 1.29 -6.07 10.73
C LEU A 137 2.28 -5.89 11.88
N LYS A 138 2.51 -6.95 12.67
CA LYS A 138 3.47 -6.91 13.78
C LYS A 138 4.90 -6.78 13.28
N GLN A 139 5.24 -7.48 12.19
CA GLN A 139 6.58 -7.44 11.59
C GLN A 139 6.92 -6.03 11.08
N ILE A 140 5.97 -5.36 10.41
CA ILE A 140 6.11 -3.97 9.95
C ILE A 140 6.30 -3.00 11.11
N ARG A 141 5.48 -3.11 12.14
CA ARG A 141 5.54 -2.22 13.31
C ARG A 141 6.86 -2.38 14.07
N CYS A 142 7.31 -3.61 14.27
CA CYS A 142 8.54 -3.90 15.00
C CYS A 142 9.80 -3.77 14.15
N GLN A 143 9.67 -3.50 12.85
CA GLN A 143 10.78 -3.47 11.89
C GLN A 143 11.72 -4.67 12.04
N THR A 144 11.16 -5.84 12.35
CA THR A 144 11.92 -7.10 12.47
C THR A 144 12.23 -7.64 11.08
N PHE A 145 12.91 -6.83 10.28
CA PHE A 145 13.43 -7.18 8.97
C PHE A 145 14.92 -7.44 9.12
N ASN A 146 15.47 -8.28 8.23
CA ASN A 146 16.92 -8.45 8.18
C ASN A 146 17.60 -7.08 8.02
N THR A 147 18.69 -6.92 8.76
CA THR A 147 19.45 -5.70 9.07
C THR A 147 20.02 -4.92 7.88
N SER A 148 19.68 -5.30 6.65
CA SER A 148 20.15 -4.66 5.41
C SER A 148 19.33 -3.45 4.98
N CYS A 149 18.11 -3.28 5.49
CA CYS A 149 17.29 -2.11 5.15
C CYS A 149 17.78 -0.86 5.88
N LYS A 150 17.93 0.23 5.13
CA LYS A 150 18.33 1.56 5.62
C LYS A 150 17.34 2.06 6.68
N PRO A 151 17.76 2.92 7.63
CA PRO A 151 16.89 3.35 8.73
C PRO A 151 15.64 4.11 8.26
N SER A 152 15.65 4.76 7.11
CA SER A 152 14.59 5.69 6.67
C SER A 152 13.65 5.11 5.62
N VAL A 153 12.93 4.02 5.92
CA VAL A 153 11.94 3.46 4.97
C VAL A 153 10.51 3.82 5.38
N PHE A 154 9.74 4.36 4.43
CA PHE A 154 8.34 4.76 4.62
C PHE A 154 7.40 3.69 4.04
N ILE A 155 6.83 2.86 4.91
CA ILE A 155 5.95 1.75 4.51
C ILE A 155 4.65 1.80 5.30
N ILE A 156 3.57 1.46 4.60
CA ILE A 156 2.26 1.20 5.18
C ILE A 156 1.74 -0.13 4.67
N LEU A 157 1.11 -0.92 5.54
CA LEU A 157 0.30 -2.06 5.17
C LEU A 157 -1.12 -1.90 5.69
N GLN A 158 -2.07 -1.87 4.77
CA GLN A 158 -3.49 -2.01 5.02
C GLN A 158 -3.92 -3.44 4.72
N THR A 159 -4.62 -4.04 5.67
CA THR A 159 -5.20 -5.38 5.56
C THR A 159 -6.48 -5.43 6.40
N PHE A 160 -7.12 -6.57 6.48
CA PHE A 160 -8.16 -6.82 7.48
C PHE A 160 -7.78 -7.97 8.41
N ASN A 161 -8.43 -8.01 9.57
CA ASN A 161 -8.44 -9.17 10.45
C ASN A 161 -9.84 -9.79 10.50
N ARG A 162 -9.86 -11.10 10.70
CA ARG A 162 -11.07 -11.89 10.89
C ARG A 162 -11.58 -11.73 12.32
N GLN A 163 -12.87 -11.44 12.49
CA GLN A 163 -13.53 -11.66 13.78
C GLN A 163 -13.62 -13.17 14.10
N LYS A 164 -13.55 -13.53 15.39
CA LYS A 164 -13.39 -14.93 15.86
C LYS A 164 -14.48 -15.92 15.40
N LYS A 165 -15.61 -15.48 14.83
CA LYS A 165 -16.77 -16.29 14.43
C LYS A 165 -16.77 -16.78 12.97
N ILE A 166 -15.75 -16.44 12.18
CA ILE A 166 -15.75 -16.54 10.71
C ILE A 166 -15.52 -17.93 10.08
N PRO A 167 -14.91 -18.96 10.73
CA PRO A 167 -14.70 -20.25 10.05
C PRO A 167 -15.99 -20.85 9.46
N LYS A 168 -17.10 -20.78 10.21
CA LYS A 168 -18.42 -21.20 9.73
C LYS A 168 -18.99 -20.33 8.60
N LEU A 169 -18.65 -19.04 8.57
CA LEU A 169 -19.15 -18.07 7.57
C LEU A 169 -18.41 -18.19 6.23
N ILE A 170 -17.14 -18.63 6.26
CA ILE A 170 -16.37 -18.96 5.05
C ILE A 170 -16.92 -20.26 4.43
N GLU A 171 -17.21 -21.27 5.25
CA GLU A 171 -17.86 -22.51 4.80
C GLU A 171 -19.27 -22.25 4.23
N LEU A 172 -19.97 -21.23 4.73
CA LEU A 172 -21.24 -20.74 4.19
C LEU A 172 -21.10 -19.78 2.99
N GLY A 173 -19.87 -19.50 2.52
CA GLY A 173 -19.59 -18.63 1.38
C GLY A 173 -19.82 -17.12 1.61
N GLN A 174 -20.17 -16.71 2.83
CA GLN A 174 -20.53 -15.33 3.16
C GLN A 174 -19.32 -14.39 3.26
N VAL A 175 -18.13 -14.93 3.55
CA VAL A 175 -16.87 -14.16 3.57
C VAL A 175 -15.89 -14.76 2.57
N HIS A 176 -15.61 -14.03 1.50
CA HIS A 176 -14.67 -14.40 0.45
C HIS A 176 -13.64 -13.29 0.19
N LEU A 177 -12.55 -13.64 -0.50
CA LEU A 177 -11.55 -12.66 -0.95
C LEU A 177 -12.23 -11.64 -1.87
N GLY A 178 -11.98 -10.35 -1.64
CA GLY A 178 -12.58 -9.27 -2.41
C GLY A 178 -13.62 -8.45 -1.64
N VAL A 179 -14.31 -9.04 -0.65
CA VAL A 179 -15.32 -8.31 0.16
C VAL A 179 -14.67 -7.13 0.88
N PHE A 180 -13.44 -7.31 1.39
CA PHE A 180 -12.68 -6.22 1.99
C PHE A 180 -12.45 -5.10 0.96
N THR A 181 -11.97 -5.45 -0.24
CA THR A 181 -11.69 -4.48 -1.30
C THR A 181 -12.96 -3.75 -1.74
N GLU A 182 -14.09 -4.43 -1.88
CA GLU A 182 -15.36 -3.80 -2.25
C GLU A 182 -15.81 -2.73 -1.24
N ILE A 183 -15.73 -3.05 0.06
CA ILE A 183 -16.07 -2.09 1.12
C ILE A 183 -15.04 -0.95 1.12
N TRP A 184 -13.75 -1.28 0.99
CA TRP A 184 -12.67 -0.29 0.95
C TRP A 184 -12.85 0.70 -0.21
N LEU A 185 -13.21 0.21 -1.41
CA LEU A 185 -13.49 1.04 -2.58
C LEU A 185 -14.73 1.90 -2.37
N LYS A 186 -15.85 1.32 -1.91
CA LYS A 186 -17.09 2.07 -1.63
C LYS A 186 -16.85 3.22 -0.65
N LEU A 187 -16.09 2.98 0.42
CA LEU A 187 -15.79 4.00 1.41
C LEU A 187 -14.83 5.08 0.91
N ASN A 188 -13.92 4.74 0.00
CA ASN A 188 -13.02 5.73 -0.58
C ASN A 188 -13.70 6.54 -1.70
N MET A 189 -14.55 5.92 -2.52
CA MET A 189 -15.27 6.58 -3.61
C MET A 189 -16.50 7.38 -3.17
N ALA A 190 -17.08 7.12 -2.00
CA ALA A 190 -18.21 7.91 -1.53
C ALA A 190 -17.83 9.39 -1.35
N ASP A 191 -18.79 10.30 -1.48
CA ASP A 191 -18.54 11.73 -1.27
C ASP A 191 -18.34 12.06 0.21
N GLU A 192 -17.59 13.11 0.53
CA GLU A 192 -17.32 13.52 1.91
C GLU A 192 -18.60 13.88 2.68
N THR A 193 -19.64 14.34 1.99
CA THR A 193 -20.93 14.75 2.55
C THR A 193 -21.79 13.58 3.04
N SER A 194 -21.55 12.36 2.55
CA SER A 194 -22.29 11.15 2.96
C SER A 194 -21.55 10.28 3.98
N LYS A 195 -20.35 10.69 4.42
CA LYS A 195 -19.48 9.87 5.29
C LYS A 195 -19.63 10.28 6.76
N THR A 196 -20.55 9.66 7.49
CA THR A 196 -20.39 9.64 8.96
C THR A 196 -19.43 8.51 9.35
N SER A 197 -18.55 8.74 10.32
CA SER A 197 -17.60 7.73 10.83
C SER A 197 -18.30 6.51 11.45
N HIS A 198 -19.60 6.63 11.75
CA HIS A 198 -20.46 5.53 12.17
C HIS A 198 -20.80 4.58 11.01
N ASP A 199 -21.03 5.11 9.80
CA ASP A 199 -21.41 4.31 8.63
C ASP A 199 -20.27 3.44 8.14
N SER A 200 -19.02 3.94 8.18
CA SER A 200 -17.85 3.14 7.82
C SER A 200 -17.67 1.93 8.74
N ASN A 201 -17.77 2.14 10.05
CA ASN A 201 -17.63 1.06 11.03
C ASN A 201 -18.81 0.09 11.03
N ALA A 202 -20.02 0.58 10.75
CA ALA A 202 -21.19 -0.26 10.55
C ALA A 202 -20.99 -1.18 9.33
N SER A 203 -20.48 -0.66 8.21
CA SER A 203 -20.22 -1.43 6.99
C SER A 203 -19.19 -2.55 7.22
N TRP A 204 -18.08 -2.25 7.93
CA TRP A 204 -17.09 -3.27 8.28
C TRP A 204 -17.66 -4.37 9.18
N ARG A 205 -18.40 -3.98 10.23
CA ARG A 205 -19.00 -4.92 11.19
C ARG A 205 -20.11 -5.77 10.60
N ALA A 206 -20.94 -5.20 9.71
CA ALA A 206 -21.99 -5.93 8.99
C ALA A 206 -21.41 -7.10 8.18
N ASN A 207 -20.19 -6.94 7.67
CA ASN A 207 -19.48 -7.96 6.91
C ASN A 207 -18.48 -8.78 7.75
N HIS A 208 -18.49 -8.63 9.08
CA HIS A 208 -17.59 -9.30 10.03
C HIS A 208 -16.09 -9.03 9.82
N LEU A 209 -15.72 -7.96 9.12
CA LEU A 209 -14.33 -7.58 8.86
C LEU A 209 -13.89 -6.49 9.84
N GLU A 210 -12.63 -6.51 10.25
CA GLU A 210 -12.01 -5.41 10.99
C GLU A 210 -10.81 -4.89 10.17
N PRO A 211 -10.86 -3.68 9.60
CA PRO A 211 -9.72 -3.12 8.90
C PRO A 211 -8.56 -2.90 9.89
N LYS A 212 -7.36 -3.18 9.44
CA LYS A 212 -6.13 -3.01 10.20
C LYS A 212 -5.07 -2.36 9.33
N CYS A 213 -4.35 -1.43 9.94
CA CYS A 213 -3.21 -0.79 9.31
C CYS A 213 -1.99 -0.85 10.22
N SER A 214 -0.81 -1.02 9.63
CA SER A 214 0.48 -0.93 10.31
C SER A 214 1.45 -0.07 9.52
N PHE A 215 2.38 0.56 10.22
CA PHE A 215 3.28 1.58 9.68
C PHE A 215 4.71 1.26 10.08
N SER A 216 5.66 1.61 9.22
CA SER A 216 7.07 1.64 9.61
C SER A 216 7.31 2.73 10.67
N TYR A 217 8.38 2.58 11.44
CA TYR A 217 8.69 3.50 12.53
C TYR A 217 8.87 4.96 12.05
N TYR A 218 9.47 5.13 10.88
CA TYR A 218 9.78 6.42 10.25
C TYR A 218 8.66 6.96 9.37
N TYR A 219 7.57 6.19 9.15
CA TYR A 219 6.44 6.62 8.33
C TYR A 219 5.94 8.05 8.60
N PRO A 220 5.83 8.53 9.85
CA PRO A 220 5.29 9.87 10.14
C PRO A 220 6.15 11.01 9.62
N GLU A 221 7.41 10.75 9.26
CA GLU A 221 8.33 11.77 8.74
C GLU A 221 8.24 11.96 7.25
N PHE A 222 7.53 11.06 6.56
CA PHE A 222 7.27 11.20 5.15
C PHE A 222 6.55 12.53 4.90
N ASN A 223 7.16 13.33 4.02
CA ASN A 223 6.55 14.50 3.45
C ASN A 223 6.69 14.37 1.94
N PHE A 224 5.71 14.88 1.20
CA PHE A 224 5.87 15.03 -0.24
C PHE A 224 7.07 15.91 -0.52
N ARG A 225 7.74 15.59 -1.63
CA ARG A 225 8.86 16.37 -2.07
C ARG A 225 8.42 17.81 -2.26
N GLN A 226 9.08 18.71 -1.55
CA GLN A 226 8.96 20.14 -1.77
C GLN A 226 9.78 20.52 -3.02
N PRO A 227 9.38 21.57 -3.75
CA PRO A 227 10.13 22.06 -4.90
C PRO A 227 11.58 22.34 -4.48
N SER A 228 12.54 21.78 -5.20
CA SER A 228 13.96 22.02 -4.95
C SER A 228 14.35 23.40 -5.43
N ASN A 229 15.49 23.93 -4.95
CA ASN A 229 16.01 25.22 -5.42
C ASN A 229 16.16 25.23 -6.94
N ALA A 230 16.57 24.11 -7.55
CA ALA A 230 16.65 23.98 -9.00
C ALA A 230 15.28 24.07 -9.70
N ASP A 231 14.22 23.51 -9.10
CA ASP A 231 12.85 23.63 -9.64
C ASP A 231 12.37 25.08 -9.57
N VAL A 232 12.69 25.77 -8.47
CA VAL A 232 12.37 27.19 -8.28
C VAL A 232 13.16 28.07 -9.26
N ASP A 233 14.43 27.77 -9.50
CA ASP A 233 15.28 28.51 -10.44
C ASP A 233 14.74 28.38 -11.88
N VAL A 234 14.32 27.18 -12.29
CA VAL A 234 13.65 26.97 -13.60
C VAL A 234 12.36 27.79 -13.67
N TYR A 235 11.49 27.69 -12.68
CA TYR A 235 10.22 28.43 -12.65
C TYR A 235 10.43 29.96 -12.68
N LEU A 236 11.40 30.48 -11.92
CA LEU A 236 11.75 31.90 -11.90
C LEU A 236 12.37 32.35 -13.23
N SER A 237 13.04 31.46 -13.95
CA SER A 237 13.62 31.76 -15.27
C SER A 237 12.55 31.88 -16.37
N GLU A 238 11.47 31.11 -16.28
CA GLU A 238 10.34 31.11 -17.23
C GLU A 238 9.43 32.34 -17.04
N HIS A 239 9.31 32.84 -15.80
CA HIS A 239 8.46 33.98 -15.49
C HIS A 239 9.24 35.29 -15.34
N LEU A 240 9.29 36.07 -16.42
CA LEU A 240 10.05 37.33 -16.51
C LEU A 240 9.76 38.33 -15.37
N PHE A 241 8.52 38.37 -14.85
CA PHE A 241 8.12 39.32 -13.80
C PHE A 241 8.70 38.98 -12.41
N LEU A 242 9.09 37.72 -12.18
CA LEU A 242 9.57 37.23 -10.88
C LEU A 242 11.10 37.33 -10.72
N LYS A 243 11.83 37.78 -11.75
CA LYS A 243 13.31 37.90 -11.71
C LYS A 243 13.84 38.76 -10.56
N ARG A 244 13.07 39.75 -10.09
CA ARG A 244 13.45 40.57 -8.91
C ARG A 244 13.37 39.79 -7.59
N LEU A 245 12.50 38.78 -7.50
CA LEU A 245 12.39 37.91 -6.33
C LEU A 245 13.48 36.83 -6.30
N HIS A 246 14.11 36.53 -7.43
CA HIS A 246 15.23 35.57 -7.51
C HIS A 246 16.40 35.94 -6.59
N PHE A 247 16.73 37.23 -6.52
CA PHE A 247 17.78 37.71 -5.61
C PHE A 247 17.39 37.53 -4.14
N ILE A 248 16.15 37.85 -3.79
CA ILE A 248 15.60 37.70 -2.42
C ILE A 248 15.55 36.23 -2.02
N TYR A 249 15.12 35.35 -2.94
CA TYR A 249 15.07 33.91 -2.74
C TYR A 249 16.45 33.35 -2.40
N HIS A 250 17.47 33.60 -3.22
CA HIS A 250 18.84 33.16 -2.91
C HIS A 250 19.31 33.67 -1.54
N LEU A 251 19.04 34.94 -1.20
CA LEU A 251 19.44 35.51 0.08
C LEU A 251 18.82 34.78 1.28
N LEU A 252 17.57 34.34 1.15
CA LEU A 252 16.85 33.55 2.17
C LEU A 252 17.32 32.09 2.21
N THR A 253 17.65 31.50 1.06
CA THR A 253 18.15 30.11 0.96
C THR A 253 19.53 29.93 1.60
N TYR A 254 20.35 30.98 1.60
CA TYR A 254 21.70 30.97 2.19
C TYR A 254 21.73 31.23 3.71
N ILE A 255 20.58 31.50 4.36
CA ILE A 255 20.53 31.54 5.83
C ILE A 255 20.82 30.11 6.33
N PRO A 256 21.90 29.91 7.11
CA PRO A 256 22.39 28.56 7.41
C PRO A 256 21.38 27.82 8.29
N SER A 257 20.85 26.71 7.76
CA SER A 257 20.03 25.72 8.46
C SER A 257 20.78 24.94 9.56
N LEU A 258 22.02 25.35 9.89
CA LEU A 258 22.94 24.62 10.76
C LEU A 258 22.53 24.60 12.25
N PHE A 259 21.70 25.52 12.72
CA PHE A 259 21.31 25.59 14.15
C PHE A 259 20.04 24.82 14.51
N ILE A 260 19.31 24.25 13.53
CA ILE A 260 17.97 23.66 13.76
C ILE A 260 18.03 22.12 13.79
N TYR A 261 19.14 21.51 13.38
CA TYR A 261 19.23 20.05 13.23
C TYR A 261 18.87 19.22 14.48
N PRO A 262 19.41 19.50 15.68
CA PRO A 262 19.03 18.75 16.88
C PRO A 262 17.58 19.02 17.30
N PHE A 263 17.06 20.23 17.07
CA PHE A 263 15.67 20.57 17.35
C PHE A 263 14.71 19.83 16.41
N LEU A 264 15.05 19.72 15.12
CA LEU A 264 14.32 18.94 14.13
C LEU A 264 14.32 17.46 14.48
N TYR A 265 15.46 16.90 14.92
CA TYR A 265 15.52 15.51 15.35
C TYR A 265 14.62 15.23 16.56
N MET A 266 14.63 16.10 17.57
CA MET A 266 13.75 15.99 18.73
C MET A 266 12.27 16.11 18.35
N PHE A 267 11.93 17.06 17.47
CA PHE A 267 10.58 17.23 16.95
C PHE A 267 10.11 15.97 16.20
N ASN A 268 11.00 15.39 15.40
CA ASN A 268 10.77 14.14 14.68
C ASN A 268 10.55 12.95 15.63
N CYS A 269 11.33 12.83 16.70
CA CYS A 269 11.10 11.84 17.75
C CYS A 269 9.72 12.00 18.42
N ILE A 270 9.34 13.23 18.76
CA ILE A 270 8.01 13.55 19.33
C ILE A 270 6.91 13.22 18.30
N LYS A 271 7.11 13.54 17.02
CA LYS A 271 6.17 13.24 15.93
C LYS A 271 5.97 11.73 15.79
N ARG A 272 7.04 10.94 15.80
CA ARG A 272 6.98 9.47 15.78
C ARG A 272 6.25 8.93 17.00
N TRP A 273 6.65 9.35 18.19
CA TRP A 273 6.04 8.89 19.44
C TRP A 273 4.54 9.21 19.47
N ARG A 274 4.17 10.46 19.15
CA ARG A 274 2.77 10.90 19.07
C ARG A 274 1.99 10.09 18.05
N PHE A 275 2.55 9.81 16.87
CA PHE A 275 1.87 9.03 15.84
C PHE A 275 1.65 7.57 16.28
N HIS A 276 2.64 6.92 16.88
CA HIS A 276 2.51 5.53 17.32
C HIS A 276 1.63 5.36 18.56
N LEU A 277 1.54 6.39 19.41
CA LEU A 277 0.67 6.41 20.58
C LEU A 277 -0.78 6.80 20.23
N LEU A 278 -0.96 7.80 19.37
CA LEU A 278 -2.23 8.44 19.02
C LEU A 278 -2.52 8.30 17.52
N ALA A 279 -2.30 7.10 16.97
CA ALA A 279 -2.58 6.84 15.57
C ALA A 279 -4.07 7.13 15.28
N PRO A 280 -4.38 7.99 14.30
CA PRO A 280 -5.77 8.29 13.98
C PRO A 280 -6.46 7.04 13.40
N ARG A 281 -7.78 6.93 13.58
CA ARG A 281 -8.56 5.79 13.09
C ARG A 281 -8.58 5.69 11.57
N VAL A 282 -8.52 6.83 10.90
CA VAL A 282 -8.45 6.97 9.45
C VAL A 282 -7.26 7.83 9.13
N ILE A 283 -6.44 7.39 8.17
CA ILE A 283 -5.28 8.12 7.70
C ILE A 283 -5.52 8.53 6.26
N ASP A 284 -5.38 9.81 6.00
CA ASP A 284 -5.34 10.32 4.65
C ASP A 284 -3.96 10.04 4.06
N THR A 285 -3.93 9.50 2.84
CA THR A 285 -2.69 9.35 2.08
C THR A 285 -2.30 10.64 1.37
N TYR A 286 -3.14 11.68 1.36
CA TYR A 286 -2.99 12.90 0.56
C TYR A 286 -3.03 12.68 -0.96
N HIS A 287 -3.41 11.47 -1.39
CA HIS A 287 -3.69 11.11 -2.79
C HIS A 287 -5.19 10.94 -3.04
N GLY A 288 -6.03 11.59 -2.23
CA GLY A 288 -7.50 11.50 -2.36
C GLY A 288 -8.13 10.25 -1.75
N PHE A 289 -7.34 9.33 -1.18
CA PHE A 289 -7.86 8.12 -0.54
C PHE A 289 -7.35 7.87 0.88
N LYS A 290 -8.18 7.17 1.64
CA LYS A 290 -8.04 6.95 3.07
C LYS A 290 -7.71 5.49 3.39
N LEU A 291 -6.88 5.31 4.41
CA LEU A 291 -6.53 4.02 5.02
C LEU A 291 -7.20 3.91 6.39
N PHE A 292 -7.60 2.69 6.77
CA PHE A 292 -8.44 2.43 7.94
C PHE A 292 -7.68 1.59 8.97
N VAL A 293 -7.44 2.17 10.14
CA VAL A 293 -6.53 1.60 11.15
C VAL A 293 -7.26 0.71 12.16
N ARG A 294 -8.50 1.10 12.55
CA ARG A 294 -9.35 0.36 13.51
C ARG A 294 -10.78 0.89 13.60
#